data_AF-A0A2A2CZU3-F1
#
_entry.id   AF-A0A2A2CZU3-F1
#
_cell.length_a   1.000
_cell.length_b   1.000
_cell.length_c   1.000
_cell.angle_alpha   90.00
_cell.angle_beta   90.00
_cell.angle_gamma   90.00
#
_symmetry.space_group_name_H-M   'P 1'
#
loop_
_entity.id
_entity.type
_entity.pdbx_description
1 polymer ?
#
loop_
_entity_poly.entity_id
_entity_poly.type
_entity_poly.pdbx_seq_one_letter_code
_entity_poly.pdbx_strand_id
1 'polypeptide(L)'
;MPDPTTLRDLESFAQVLAGELPGRWTSQYHRHAEYSDQFPVAEDVWDMNLVSGAIAEYVLGHDAVLTRDDGARLYVTGRPGHPDEYLVGAIAPTGFEPEAFLGVQEPDGIAVPDDPFRAAEDIASDLLPRYEKAAAQVQHNAAHPRAGAGAGGR
;
A
#
# COMPACT_ATOMS: atom_id res chain seq x y z
N MET A 1 -1.09 12.62 -21.40
CA MET A 1 -2.07 13.30 -20.52
C MET A 1 -3.04 12.22 -20.06
N PRO A 2 -3.09 11.89 -18.76
CA PRO A 2 -4.13 11.00 -18.23
C PRO A 2 -5.51 11.58 -18.49
N ASP A 3 -6.49 10.71 -18.77
CA ASP A 3 -7.86 11.11 -19.06
C ASP A 3 -8.52 11.70 -17.79
N PRO A 4 -9.14 12.90 -17.83
CA PRO A 4 -9.83 13.45 -16.66
C PRO A 4 -10.95 12.56 -16.09
N THR A 5 -11.51 11.61 -16.86
CA THR A 5 -12.47 10.63 -16.33
C THR A 5 -11.78 9.62 -15.41
N THR A 6 -10.67 9.01 -15.85
CA THR A 6 -9.94 8.02 -15.04
C THR A 6 -9.44 8.61 -13.72
N LEU A 7 -9.09 9.91 -13.72
CA LEU A 7 -8.72 10.65 -12.49
C LEU A 7 -9.87 10.71 -11.47
N ARG A 8 -11.10 10.99 -11.93
CA ARG A 8 -12.28 11.09 -11.07
C ARG A 8 -12.77 9.71 -10.62
N ASP A 9 -12.48 8.69 -11.41
CA ASP A 9 -12.84 7.31 -11.13
C ASP A 9 -12.03 6.76 -9.94
N LEU A 10 -10.70 6.97 -9.89
CA LEU A 10 -9.88 6.50 -8.75
C LEU A 10 -10.23 7.18 -7.42
N GLU A 11 -10.41 8.52 -7.40
CA GLU A 11 -10.77 9.24 -6.17
C GLU A 11 -12.12 8.74 -5.62
N SER A 12 -13.11 8.59 -6.49
CA SER A 12 -14.44 8.10 -6.11
C SER A 12 -14.40 6.64 -5.66
N PHE A 13 -13.68 5.79 -6.40
CA PHE A 13 -13.46 4.39 -6.07
C PHE A 13 -12.82 4.25 -4.69
N ALA A 14 -11.70 4.94 -4.44
CA ALA A 14 -10.97 4.87 -3.18
C ALA A 14 -11.81 5.38 -1.99
N GLN A 15 -12.65 6.38 -2.21
CA GLN A 15 -13.56 6.90 -1.19
C GLN A 15 -14.66 5.91 -0.82
N VAL A 16 -15.24 5.20 -1.78
CA VAL A 16 -16.23 4.13 -1.52
C VAL A 16 -15.55 2.94 -0.89
N LEU A 17 -14.40 2.51 -1.42
CA LEU A 17 -13.62 1.39 -0.91
C LEU A 17 -13.28 1.58 0.58
N ALA A 18 -12.87 2.78 0.99
CA ALA A 18 -12.62 3.08 2.41
C ALA A 18 -13.85 2.89 3.32
N GLY A 19 -15.06 3.08 2.79
CA GLY A 19 -16.31 2.85 3.53
C GLY A 19 -16.66 1.37 3.68
N GLU A 20 -16.22 0.53 2.76
CA GLU A 20 -16.57 -0.90 2.69
C GLU A 20 -15.53 -1.82 3.36
N LEU A 21 -14.28 -1.36 3.48
CA LEU A 21 -13.23 -2.14 4.15
C LEU A 21 -13.52 -2.34 5.65
N PRO A 22 -13.15 -3.50 6.23
CA PRO A 22 -13.36 -3.76 7.65
C PRO A 22 -12.52 -2.80 8.52
N GLY A 23 -13.16 -2.21 9.52
CA GLY A 23 -12.59 -1.17 10.37
C GLY A 23 -13.02 0.22 9.92
N ARG A 24 -12.28 1.25 10.34
CA ARG A 24 -12.55 2.64 9.93
C ARG A 24 -11.39 3.14 9.09
N TRP A 25 -11.62 3.25 7.79
CA TRP A 25 -10.65 3.77 6.84
C TRP A 25 -11.01 5.18 6.38
N THR A 26 -9.99 6.00 6.16
CA THR A 26 -10.09 7.30 5.47
C THR A 26 -9.28 7.24 4.19
N SER A 27 -9.76 7.90 3.13
CA SER A 27 -9.07 7.99 1.85
C SER A 27 -8.40 9.35 1.68
N GLN A 28 -7.18 9.36 1.15
CA GLN A 28 -6.48 10.56 0.72
C GLN A 28 -6.01 10.37 -0.72
N TYR A 29 -6.56 11.17 -1.63
CA TYR A 29 -6.21 11.14 -3.05
C TYR A 29 -5.04 12.07 -3.37
N HIS A 30 -4.13 11.60 -4.23
CA HIS A 30 -2.99 12.36 -4.71
C HIS A 30 -2.96 12.37 -6.24
N ARG A 31 -2.63 13.53 -6.80
CA ARG A 31 -2.37 13.69 -8.23
C ARG A 31 -0.90 13.97 -8.44
N HIS A 32 -0.28 13.26 -9.37
CA HIS A 32 1.10 13.48 -9.76
C HIS A 32 1.14 14.44 -10.95
N ALA A 33 1.78 15.59 -10.78
CA ALA A 33 2.01 16.53 -11.87
C ALA A 33 3.24 16.12 -12.69
N GLU A 34 4.25 15.58 -11.99
CA GLU A 34 5.50 15.08 -12.54
C GLU A 34 5.79 13.66 -12.06
N TYR A 35 6.63 12.91 -12.79
CA TYR A 35 7.03 11.55 -12.42
C TYR A 35 7.63 11.47 -11.01
N SER A 36 8.37 12.49 -10.58
CA SER A 36 8.96 12.54 -9.23
C SER A 36 7.90 12.54 -8.12
N ASP A 37 6.68 12.98 -8.42
CA ASP A 37 5.63 13.14 -7.41
C ASP A 37 5.03 11.80 -6.98
N GLN A 38 5.33 10.70 -7.68
CA GLN A 38 4.82 9.37 -7.35
C GLN A 38 5.62 8.69 -6.22
N PHE A 39 6.89 9.04 -6.04
CA PHE A 39 7.80 8.36 -5.11
C PHE A 39 7.56 8.58 -3.62
N PRO A 40 7.13 9.75 -3.12
CA PRO A 40 7.04 10.00 -1.68
C PRO A 40 6.17 9.01 -0.91
N VAL A 41 5.16 8.43 -1.55
CA VAL A 41 4.30 7.38 -0.96
C VAL A 41 4.69 6.01 -1.50
N ALA A 42 5.08 5.93 -2.77
CA ALA A 42 5.42 4.68 -3.42
C ALA A 42 6.67 4.00 -2.84
N GLU A 43 7.63 4.76 -2.30
CA GLU A 43 8.80 4.21 -1.59
C GLU A 43 8.43 3.48 -0.28
N ASP A 44 7.29 3.83 0.32
CA ASP A 44 6.79 3.18 1.53
C ASP A 44 5.91 1.94 1.22
N VAL A 45 5.63 1.65 -0.06
CA VAL A 45 4.86 0.46 -0.45
C VAL A 45 5.66 -0.78 -0.07
N TRP A 46 5.06 -1.61 0.78
CA TRP A 46 5.69 -2.80 1.34
C TRP A 46 5.73 -3.94 0.32
N ASP A 47 4.82 -3.96 -0.66
CA ASP A 47 4.86 -4.91 -1.77
C ASP A 47 6.18 -4.79 -2.54
N MET A 48 6.83 -5.92 -2.85
CA MET A 48 8.07 -5.98 -3.64
C MET A 48 7.84 -6.62 -5.02
N ASN A 49 6.59 -6.70 -5.48
CA ASN A 49 6.21 -7.46 -6.65
C ASN A 49 5.30 -6.65 -7.59
N LEU A 50 3.98 -6.82 -7.49
CA LEU A 50 3.04 -6.35 -8.50
C LEU A 50 2.92 -4.81 -8.52
N VAL A 51 2.79 -4.20 -7.35
CA VAL A 51 2.57 -2.76 -7.18
C VAL A 51 3.88 -2.03 -7.38
N SER A 52 4.96 -2.52 -6.76
CA SER A 52 6.31 -1.98 -6.94
C SER A 52 6.79 -2.06 -8.39
N GLY A 53 6.50 -3.15 -9.10
CA GLY A 53 6.78 -3.27 -10.53
C GLY A 53 6.04 -2.20 -11.36
N ALA A 54 4.75 -1.98 -11.09
CA ALA A 54 3.97 -0.96 -11.80
C ALA A 54 4.48 0.47 -11.54
N ILE A 55 4.84 0.79 -10.29
CA ILE A 55 5.45 2.08 -9.91
C ILE A 55 6.77 2.30 -10.66
N ALA A 56 7.62 1.27 -10.77
CA ALA A 56 8.94 1.39 -11.38
C ALA A 56 8.88 1.51 -12.92
N GLU A 57 7.89 0.87 -13.55
CA GLU A 57 7.78 0.78 -15.01
C GLU A 57 6.94 1.89 -15.64
N TYR A 58 5.98 2.46 -14.91
CA TYR A 58 4.98 3.38 -15.46
C TYR A 58 4.94 4.71 -14.73
N VAL A 59 4.63 5.78 -15.47
CA VAL A 59 4.28 7.07 -14.88
C VAL A 59 2.84 6.97 -14.40
N LEU A 60 2.66 6.72 -13.11
CA LEU A 60 1.35 6.73 -12.49
C LEU A 60 0.93 8.19 -12.34
N GLY A 61 -0.25 8.55 -12.85
CA GLY A 61 -0.71 9.95 -12.83
C GLY A 61 -1.35 10.38 -11.51
N HIS A 62 -1.65 9.42 -10.64
CA HIS A 62 -2.41 9.58 -9.42
C HIS A 62 -2.40 8.29 -8.58
N ASP A 63 -2.62 8.45 -7.29
CA ASP A 63 -2.81 7.38 -6.32
C ASP A 63 -3.84 7.78 -5.26
N ALA A 64 -4.25 6.82 -4.44
CA ALA A 64 -4.90 7.10 -3.17
C ALA A 64 -4.25 6.29 -2.06
N VAL A 65 -4.13 6.90 -0.88
CA VAL A 65 -3.73 6.24 0.35
C VAL A 65 -4.95 6.06 1.23
N LEU A 66 -5.26 4.81 1.57
CA LEU A 66 -6.24 4.48 2.58
C LEU A 66 -5.54 4.31 3.92
N THR A 67 -6.02 4.97 4.96
CA THR A 67 -5.48 4.87 6.32
C THR A 67 -6.56 4.40 7.28
N ARG A 68 -6.29 3.31 7.99
CA ARG A 68 -7.13 2.81 9.08
C ARG A 68 -6.79 3.55 10.37
N ASP A 69 -7.74 3.63 11.30
CA ASP A 69 -7.60 4.30 12.59
C ASP A 69 -6.46 3.76 13.48
N ASP A 70 -6.04 2.51 13.29
CA ASP A 70 -4.87 1.90 13.94
C ASP A 70 -3.53 2.22 13.27
N GLY A 71 -3.55 3.00 12.19
CA GLY A 71 -2.36 3.39 11.42
C GLY A 71 -1.98 2.42 10.29
N ALA A 72 -2.76 1.36 10.06
CA ALA A 72 -2.58 0.52 8.88
C ALA A 72 -2.86 1.32 7.60
N ARG A 73 -2.04 1.14 6.57
CA ARG A 73 -2.11 1.94 5.34
C ARG A 73 -2.11 1.06 4.09
N LEU A 74 -2.92 1.42 3.10
CA LEU A 74 -2.95 0.80 1.77
C LEU A 74 -2.72 1.86 0.70
N TYR A 75 -1.95 1.50 -0.32
CA TYR A 75 -1.75 2.26 -1.56
C TYR A 75 -2.67 1.73 -2.64
N VAL A 76 -3.34 2.61 -3.38
CA VAL A 76 -4.26 2.27 -4.48
C VAL A 76 -3.88 3.09 -5.72
N THR A 77 -3.73 2.44 -6.86
CA THR A 77 -3.50 3.11 -8.16
C THR A 77 -4.17 2.35 -9.30
N GLY A 78 -4.39 2.99 -10.44
CA GLY A 78 -4.91 2.30 -11.63
C GLY A 78 -3.90 1.29 -12.18
N ARG A 79 -4.38 0.14 -12.69
CA ARG A 79 -3.49 -0.87 -13.27
C ARG A 79 -3.10 -0.49 -14.71
N PRO A 80 -1.81 -0.28 -15.03
CA PRO A 80 -1.39 0.05 -16.39
C PRO A 80 -1.82 -1.02 -17.40
N GLY A 81 -2.51 -0.60 -18.47
CA GLY A 81 -3.02 -1.50 -19.51
C GLY A 81 -4.33 -2.22 -19.18
N HIS A 82 -4.89 -2.03 -17.98
CA HIS A 82 -6.12 -2.65 -17.51
C HIS A 82 -7.04 -1.58 -16.90
N PRO A 83 -7.84 -0.87 -17.72
CA PRO A 83 -8.60 0.31 -17.27
C PRO A 83 -9.69 0.01 -16.23
N ASP A 84 -10.16 -1.24 -16.18
CA ASP A 84 -11.23 -1.70 -15.28
C ASP A 84 -10.67 -2.39 -14.02
N GLU A 85 -9.38 -2.19 -13.72
CA GLU A 85 -8.70 -2.78 -12.58
C GLU A 85 -7.81 -1.77 -11.84
N TYR A 86 -7.70 -1.96 -10.53
CA TYR A 86 -6.81 -1.22 -9.65
C TYR A 86 -5.76 -2.14 -9.04
N LEU A 87 -4.60 -1.58 -8.72
CA LEU A 87 -3.55 -2.23 -7.94
C LEU A 87 -3.64 -1.72 -6.50
N VAL A 88 -3.57 -2.65 -5.55
CA VAL A 88 -3.62 -2.36 -4.12
C VAL A 88 -2.45 -3.02 -3.41
N GLY A 89 -1.65 -2.23 -2.69
CA GLY A 89 -0.49 -2.70 -1.93
C GLY A 89 -0.55 -2.22 -0.49
N ALA A 90 0.00 -2.99 0.44
CA ALA A 90 0.18 -2.51 1.81
C ALA A 90 1.31 -1.48 1.85
N ILE A 91 1.19 -0.47 2.72
CA ILE A 91 2.26 0.46 3.03
C ILE A 91 2.89 0.03 4.36
N ALA A 92 4.22 0.06 4.43
CA ALA A 92 4.96 -0.37 5.60
C ALA A 92 4.57 0.46 6.85
N PRO A 93 4.45 -0.18 8.03
CA PRO A 93 4.24 0.54 9.29
C PRO A 93 5.42 1.48 9.59
N THR A 94 5.12 2.71 10.02
CA THR A 94 6.16 3.70 10.40
C THR A 94 6.55 3.57 11.86
N GLY A 95 7.70 4.12 12.23
CA GLY A 95 8.14 4.22 13.64
C GLY A 95 8.84 2.97 14.17
N PHE A 96 9.25 2.06 13.28
CA PHE A 96 10.07 0.90 13.58
C PHE A 96 11.45 1.06 12.95
N GLU A 97 12.48 0.60 13.66
CA GLU A 97 13.84 0.53 13.12
C GLU A 97 13.93 -0.50 11.99
N PRO A 98 14.82 -0.34 11.00
CA PRO A 98 14.97 -1.27 9.88
C PRO A 98 15.16 -2.73 10.29
N GLU A 99 15.81 -2.98 11.42
CA GLU A 99 16.03 -4.32 11.96
C GLU A 99 14.73 -5.06 12.29
N ALA A 100 13.64 -4.33 12.60
CA ALA A 100 12.34 -4.93 12.88
C ALA A 100 11.73 -5.60 11.64
N PHE A 101 12.10 -5.16 10.44
CA PHE A 101 11.62 -5.71 9.18
C PHE A 101 12.41 -6.94 8.71
N LEU A 102 13.56 -7.23 9.34
CA LEU A 102 14.42 -8.35 8.90
C LEU A 102 13.73 -9.70 9.04
N GLY A 103 13.62 -10.41 7.91
CA GLY A 103 13.00 -11.73 7.82
C GLY A 103 11.47 -11.71 7.89
N VAL A 104 10.86 -10.53 7.79
CA VAL A 104 9.41 -10.40 7.59
C VAL A 104 9.13 -10.58 6.11
N GLN A 105 8.25 -11.53 5.78
CA GLN A 105 7.76 -11.67 4.41
C GLN A 105 6.83 -10.50 4.09
N GLU A 106 7.16 -9.76 3.04
CA GLU A 106 6.37 -8.64 2.57
C GLU A 106 4.99 -9.10 2.07
N PRO A 107 3.92 -8.36 2.37
CA PRO A 107 2.59 -8.65 1.84
C PRO A 107 2.51 -8.23 0.36
N ASP A 108 2.49 -9.22 -0.54
CA ASP A 108 2.31 -8.93 -1.97
C ASP A 108 0.99 -8.18 -2.24
N GLY A 109 1.03 -7.15 -3.06
CA GLY A 109 -0.16 -6.45 -3.50
C GLY A 109 -1.01 -7.30 -4.43
N ILE A 110 -2.23 -6.85 -4.67
CA ILE A 110 -3.22 -7.54 -5.50
C ILE A 110 -3.78 -6.60 -6.56
N ALA A 111 -4.25 -7.17 -7.66
CA ALA A 111 -5.14 -6.48 -8.59
C ALA A 111 -6.59 -6.73 -8.17
N VAL A 112 -7.42 -5.68 -8.19
CA VAL A 112 -8.84 -5.74 -7.84
C VAL A 112 -9.67 -5.14 -8.97
N PRO A 113 -10.93 -5.56 -9.15
CA PRO A 113 -11.83 -4.94 -10.13
C PRO A 113 -12.17 -3.49 -9.74
N ASP A 114 -12.72 -2.75 -10.70
CA ASP A 114 -13.24 -1.39 -10.52
C ASP A 114 -14.54 -1.30 -9.69
N ASP A 115 -15.14 -2.44 -9.34
CA ASP A 115 -16.25 -2.54 -8.39
C ASP A 115 -15.73 -2.48 -6.93
N PRO A 116 -15.96 -1.37 -6.20
CA PRO A 116 -15.39 -1.18 -4.87
C PRO A 116 -15.89 -2.19 -3.82
N PHE A 117 -17.09 -2.76 -4.00
CA PHE A 117 -17.62 -3.76 -3.06
C PHE A 117 -16.91 -5.10 -3.21
N ARG A 118 -16.65 -5.52 -4.46
CA ARG A 118 -15.87 -6.73 -4.75
C ARG A 118 -14.40 -6.53 -4.38
N ALA A 119 -13.84 -5.37 -4.72
CA ALA A 119 -12.49 -5.01 -4.31
C ALA A 119 -12.31 -5.06 -2.79
N ALA A 120 -13.29 -4.57 -2.01
CA ALA A 120 -13.26 -4.66 -0.55
C ALA A 120 -13.25 -6.11 -0.05
N GLU A 121 -14.04 -7.00 -0.66
CA GLU A 121 -14.05 -8.43 -0.35
C GLU A 121 -12.70 -9.10 -0.63
N ASP A 122 -12.12 -8.83 -1.80
CA ASP A 122 -10.80 -9.35 -2.20
C ASP A 122 -9.70 -8.86 -1.24
N ILE A 123 -9.70 -7.56 -0.91
CA ILE A 123 -8.74 -6.98 0.03
C ILE A 123 -8.91 -7.59 1.44
N ALA A 124 -10.15 -7.73 1.92
CA ALA A 124 -10.42 -8.24 3.26
C ALA A 124 -10.11 -9.74 3.40
N SER A 125 -10.30 -10.52 2.34
CA SER A 125 -10.08 -11.97 2.36
C SER A 125 -8.65 -12.38 2.01
N ASP A 126 -7.88 -11.54 1.30
CA ASP A 126 -6.52 -11.88 0.87
C ASP A 126 -5.44 -10.90 1.40
N LEU A 127 -5.49 -9.62 0.99
CA LEU A 127 -4.41 -8.68 1.29
C LEU A 127 -4.30 -8.35 2.79
N LEU A 128 -5.42 -8.06 3.48
CA LEU A 128 -5.40 -7.67 4.89
C LEU A 128 -4.86 -8.77 5.80
N PRO A 129 -5.27 -10.06 5.69
CA PRO A 129 -4.67 -11.13 6.49
C PRO A 129 -3.15 -11.23 6.36
N ARG A 130 -2.61 -11.05 5.14
CA ARG A 130 -1.17 -11.08 4.88
C ARG A 130 -0.47 -9.86 5.48
N TYR A 131 -1.07 -8.67 5.33
CA TYR A 131 -0.55 -7.44 5.91
C TYR A 131 -0.54 -7.49 7.45
N GLU A 132 -1.63 -7.89 8.08
CA GLU A 132 -1.74 -7.96 9.54
C GLU A 132 -0.74 -8.95 10.14
N LYS A 133 -0.52 -10.08 9.46
CA LYS A 133 0.52 -11.05 9.84
C LYS A 133 1.92 -10.44 9.76
N ALA A 134 2.24 -9.73 8.68
CA ALA A 134 3.54 -9.09 8.50
C ALA A 134 3.76 -7.97 9.54
N ALA A 135 2.76 -7.12 9.76
CA ALA A 135 2.81 -6.05 10.76
C ALA A 135 2.97 -6.59 12.19
N ALA A 136 2.28 -7.67 12.54
CA ALA A 136 2.45 -8.34 13.83
C ALA A 136 3.88 -8.89 14.00
N GLN A 137 4.49 -9.41 12.93
CA GLN A 137 5.88 -9.87 12.99
C GLN A 137 6.87 -8.71 13.16
N VAL A 138 6.67 -7.57 12.50
CA VAL A 138 7.48 -6.35 12.71
C VAL A 138 7.39 -5.90 14.16
N GLN A 139 6.17 -5.79 14.70
CA GLN A 139 5.95 -5.45 16.11
C GLN A 139 6.65 -6.43 17.05
N HIS A 140 6.57 -7.74 16.76
CA HIS A 140 7.26 -8.76 17.54
C HIS A 140 8.77 -8.60 17.51
N ASN A 141 9.37 -8.38 16.33
CA ASN A 141 10.81 -8.18 16.17
C ASN A 141 11.29 -6.91 16.89
N ALA A 142 10.51 -5.83 16.84
CA ALA A 142 10.81 -4.58 17.54
C ALA A 142 10.76 -4.74 19.07
N ALA A 143 9.83 -5.54 19.58
CA ALA A 143 9.75 -5.88 21.01
C ALA A 143 10.86 -6.84 21.48
N HIS A 144 11.49 -7.56 20.54
CA HIS A 144 12.58 -8.50 20.81
C HIS A 144 13.80 -8.20 19.92
N PRO A 145 14.44 -7.02 20.08
CA PRO A 145 15.60 -6.68 19.28
C PRO A 145 16.66 -7.76 19.43
N ARG A 146 17.20 -8.24 18.31
CA ARG A 146 18.31 -9.19 18.37
C ARG A 146 19.46 -8.53 19.13
N ALA A 147 19.90 -9.16 20.23
CA ALA A 147 21.08 -8.71 20.95
C ALA A 147 22.31 -8.87 20.04
N GLY A 148 22.75 -7.80 19.37
CA GLY A 148 23.99 -7.82 18.57
C GLY A 148 24.04 -6.87 17.39
N ALA A 149 24.12 -5.56 17.64
CA ALA A 149 24.81 -4.60 16.76
C ALA A 149 25.59 -3.54 17.56
N GLY A 150 26.00 -3.91 18.79
CA GLY A 150 26.84 -3.08 19.65
C GLY A 150 28.15 -3.79 19.97
N ALA A 151 29.01 -3.98 18.97
CA ALA A 151 30.43 -4.28 19.19
C ALA A 151 31.24 -4.15 17.88
N GLY A 152 31.89 -3.00 17.67
CA GLY A 152 32.95 -2.79 16.67
C GLY A 152 32.83 -1.43 15.98
N GLY A 153 33.75 -0.48 16.12
CA GLY A 153 35.08 -0.50 16.68
C GLY A 153 35.55 0.92 17.00
N ARG A 154 36.70 0.95 17.66
CA ARG A 154 37.41 2.11 18.19
C ARG A 154 38.00 3.00 17.10
#